data_AF-A0A8D8BE09-F1
#
_entry.id   AF-A0A8D8BE09-F1
#
_cell.length_a   1.000
_cell.length_b   1.000
_cell.length_c   1.000
_cell.angle_alpha   90.00
_cell.angle_beta   90.00
_cell.angle_gamma   90.00
#
_symmetry.space_group_name_H-M   'P 1'
#
loop_
_entity.id
_entity.type
_entity.pdbx_description
1 polymer ?
#
loop_
_entity_poly.entity_id
_entity_poly.type
_entity_poly.pdbx_seq_one_letter_code
_entity_poly.pdbx_strand_id
1 'polypeptide(L)'
;MSAPVASVVTPAEPEPEADVRKDHINKIVLSDEVQRAIEQVLQSSDPLDHPDFDPTDYVNQLFPNEQSLSNIDDVITKMEVDIGLIDDNIRSVVRGQVNTGENGRIALREAQQSITQLFGLITDIKSRAEQTEDMVKEITRDIKQLDSAKNNLTYAITTLNHLHMLVGGVENLKRLAERRQYGEVLNPLQAIIEVNQHFQQYSEIPQIQTLSSQVQQIQTELATQITEDFRHFFCAECGWRSG
;
A
#
# COMPACT_ATOMS: atom_id res chain seq x y z
N MET A 1 -17.91 77.34 82.55
CA MET A 1 -16.66 77.68 83.25
C MET A 1 -16.21 76.45 84.02
N SER A 2 -15.24 75.72 83.48
CA SER A 2 -14.38 74.76 84.18
C SER A 2 -13.24 74.43 83.22
N ALA A 3 -12.03 74.88 83.56
CA ALA A 3 -10.79 74.39 82.97
C ALA A 3 -10.45 73.01 83.58
N PRO A 4 -9.64 72.18 82.90
CA PRO A 4 -8.24 72.13 83.35
C PRO A 4 -7.18 71.94 82.23
N VAL A 5 -6.10 72.72 82.40
CA VAL A 5 -4.65 72.44 82.31
C VAL A 5 -4.12 71.25 81.49
N ALA A 6 -3.46 71.65 80.37
CA ALA A 6 -2.14 71.28 79.85
C ALA A 6 -1.63 69.83 79.96
N SER A 7 -1.56 69.17 78.80
CA SER A 7 -0.60 68.09 78.52
C SER A 7 0.42 68.61 77.50
N VAL A 8 1.70 68.42 77.83
CA VAL A 8 2.88 68.92 77.12
C VAL A 8 2.94 68.36 75.70
N VAL A 9 3.05 69.25 74.71
CA VAL A 9 3.37 68.95 73.31
C VAL A 9 4.88 69.01 73.14
N THR A 10 5.50 67.87 72.87
CA THR A 10 6.89 67.78 72.38
C THR A 10 6.91 67.97 70.85
N PRO A 11 7.85 68.74 70.27
CA PRO A 11 7.89 69.00 68.83
C PRO A 11 8.39 67.80 68.03
N ALA A 12 7.83 67.65 66.82
CA ALA A 12 8.12 66.61 65.85
C ALA A 12 9.59 66.59 65.38
N GLU A 13 10.22 65.42 65.43
CA GLU A 13 11.44 65.10 64.68
C GLU A 13 11.10 64.79 63.21
N PRO A 14 11.95 65.17 62.25
CA PRO A 14 11.68 65.00 60.82
C PRO A 14 11.86 63.53 60.40
N GLU A 15 10.88 63.00 59.67
CA GLU A 15 10.99 61.68 59.04
C GLU A 15 12.15 61.66 58.02
N PRO A 16 12.96 60.59 57.96
CA PRO A 16 13.95 60.46 56.91
C PRO A 16 13.24 60.11 55.59
N GLU A 17 13.32 61.03 54.63
CA GLU A 17 13.00 60.78 53.22
C GLU A 17 13.88 59.63 52.70
N ALA A 18 13.29 58.45 52.54
CA ALA A 18 13.94 57.32 51.89
C ALA A 18 13.78 57.46 50.37
N ASP A 19 14.64 58.27 49.75
CA ASP A 19 14.96 58.12 48.33
C ASP A 19 15.97 56.98 48.17
N VAL A 20 15.46 55.78 47.88
CA VAL A 20 16.28 54.72 47.27
C VAL A 20 15.41 54.02 46.24
N ARG A 21 15.51 54.47 44.98
CA ARG A 21 15.22 53.61 43.83
C ARG A 21 16.08 52.36 43.96
N LYS A 22 15.50 51.28 44.50
CA LYS A 22 16.12 49.96 44.47
C LYS A 22 15.99 49.43 43.05
N ASP A 23 17.04 49.58 42.26
CA ASP A 23 17.20 48.83 41.03
C ASP A 23 17.31 47.35 41.41
N HIS A 24 16.19 46.64 41.27
CA HIS A 24 16.12 45.20 41.45
C HIS A 24 16.83 44.53 40.29
N ILE A 25 18.13 44.24 40.43
CA ILE A 25 18.79 43.23 39.61
C ILE A 25 18.15 41.89 40.01
N ASN A 26 17.17 41.43 39.22
CA ASN A 26 16.54 40.14 39.42
C ASN A 26 17.60 39.04 39.34
N LYS A 27 17.96 38.44 40.48
CA LYS A 27 18.84 37.27 40.52
C LYS A 27 18.11 36.08 39.89
N ILE A 28 18.42 35.79 38.63
CA ILE A 28 17.90 34.61 37.93
C ILE A 28 18.61 33.39 38.54
N VAL A 29 17.88 32.55 39.27
CA VAL A 29 18.41 31.29 39.81
C VAL A 29 18.14 30.19 38.79
N LEU A 30 19.18 29.73 38.11
CA LEU A 30 19.13 28.59 37.20
C LEU A 30 19.30 27.28 37.98
N SER A 31 18.65 26.20 37.54
CA SER A 31 18.85 24.88 38.16
C SER A 31 20.23 24.31 37.86
N ASP A 32 20.79 23.51 38.76
CA ASP A 32 22.12 22.88 38.63
C ASP A 32 22.33 22.11 37.31
N GLU A 33 21.27 21.50 36.75
CA GLU A 33 21.32 20.80 35.47
C GLU A 33 21.52 21.76 34.29
N VAL A 34 20.80 22.89 34.29
CA VAL A 34 20.89 23.94 33.27
C VAL A 34 22.24 24.63 33.35
N GLN A 35 22.75 24.90 34.56
CA GLN A 35 24.05 25.53 34.76
C GLN A 35 25.20 24.69 34.18
N ARG A 36 25.21 23.37 34.44
CA ARG A 36 26.21 22.45 33.87
C ARG A 36 26.16 22.37 32.35
N ALA A 37 24.96 22.40 31.78
CA ALA A 37 24.78 22.39 30.33
C ALA A 37 25.30 23.69 29.70
N ILE A 38 25.08 24.83 30.36
CA ILE A 38 25.57 26.15 29.93
C ILE A 38 27.11 26.18 29.96
N GLU A 39 27.74 25.74 31.04
CA GLU A 39 29.21 25.67 31.19
C GLU A 39 29.87 24.77 30.14
N GLN A 40 29.24 23.64 29.80
CA GLN A 40 29.75 22.72 28.78
C GLN A 40 29.72 23.33 27.36
N VAL A 41 28.73 24.17 27.08
CA VAL A 41 28.50 24.75 25.75
C VAL A 41 29.25 26.06 25.56
N LEU A 42 29.31 26.92 26.57
CA LEU A 42 29.89 28.25 26.45
C LEU A 42 31.41 28.29 26.61
N GLN A 43 32.01 27.33 27.34
CA GLN A 43 33.47 27.25 27.60
C GLN A 43 34.12 28.65 27.78
N SER A 44 33.44 29.57 28.46
CA SER A 44 33.90 30.94 28.58
C SER A 44 34.74 31.07 29.85
N SER A 45 35.89 31.75 29.71
CA SER A 45 36.79 32.06 30.82
C SER A 45 36.51 33.46 31.39
N ASP A 46 35.37 34.07 31.04
CA ASP A 46 35.03 35.41 31.50
C ASP A 46 34.54 35.34 32.96
N PRO A 47 35.19 36.04 33.90
CA PRO A 47 34.70 36.12 35.28
C PRO A 47 33.26 36.66 35.39
N LEU A 48 32.76 37.43 34.41
CA LEU A 48 31.38 37.92 34.37
C LEU A 48 30.34 36.80 34.12
N ASP A 49 30.76 35.65 33.59
CA ASP A 49 29.88 34.51 33.29
C ASP A 49 29.73 33.53 34.46
N HIS A 50 30.46 33.74 35.56
CA HIS A 50 30.45 32.81 36.70
C HIS A 50 29.18 32.98 37.56
N PRO A 51 28.51 31.89 37.98
CA PRO A 51 27.27 31.98 38.77
C PRO A 51 27.45 32.66 40.14
N ASP A 52 28.66 32.60 40.70
CA ASP A 52 29.05 33.24 41.96
C ASP A 52 29.78 34.58 41.76
N PHE A 53 29.52 35.30 40.66
CA PHE A 53 30.15 36.60 40.41
C PHE A 53 29.92 37.59 41.56
N ASP A 54 31.01 38.04 42.20
CA ASP A 54 31.00 39.13 43.18
C ASP A 54 31.56 40.41 42.53
N PRO A 55 30.74 41.46 42.35
CA PRO A 55 31.19 42.71 41.78
C PRO A 55 32.27 43.39 42.63
N THR A 56 32.29 43.16 43.95
CA THR A 56 33.25 43.78 44.86
C THR A 56 34.64 43.20 44.65
N ASP A 57 34.75 41.87 44.60
CA ASP A 57 36.01 41.17 44.34
C ASP A 57 36.52 41.46 42.92
N TYR A 58 35.63 41.55 41.94
CA TYR A 58 35.99 41.91 40.57
C TYR A 58 36.54 43.34 40.47
N VAL A 59 35.90 44.31 41.12
CA VAL A 59 36.40 45.70 41.18
C VAL A 59 37.75 45.76 41.92
N ASN A 60 37.90 45.02 43.01
CA ASN A 60 39.17 44.92 43.75
C ASN A 60 40.29 44.24 42.92
N GLN A 61 39.93 43.34 42.00
CA GLN A 61 40.87 42.72 41.06
C GLN A 61 41.29 43.69 39.95
N LEU A 62 40.37 44.55 39.49
CA LEU A 62 40.65 45.60 38.51
C LEU A 62 41.47 46.76 39.12
N PHE A 63 41.25 47.08 40.39
CA PHE A 63 41.94 48.16 41.11
C PHE A 63 42.56 47.68 42.44
N PRO A 64 43.70 46.97 42.42
CA PRO A 64 44.31 46.39 43.63
C PRO A 64 44.96 47.42 44.58
N ASN A 65 45.31 48.61 44.07
CA ASN A 65 45.94 49.66 44.85
C ASN A 65 45.51 51.06 44.36
N GLU A 66 45.76 52.09 45.18
CA GLU A 66 45.36 53.48 44.89
C GLU A 66 46.00 54.06 43.63
N GLN A 67 47.16 53.53 43.19
CA GLN A 67 47.80 53.97 41.95
C GLN A 67 47.06 53.45 40.70
N SER A 68 46.35 52.32 40.79
CA SER A 68 45.53 51.79 39.70
C SER A 68 44.33 52.68 39.35
N LEU A 69 43.89 53.53 40.29
CA LEU A 69 42.79 54.48 40.08
C LEU A 69 43.11 55.58 39.05
N SER A 70 44.38 55.76 38.67
CA SER A 70 44.75 56.69 37.60
C SER A 70 44.20 56.27 36.22
N ASN A 71 43.87 54.99 36.03
CA ASN A 71 43.41 54.43 34.76
C ASN A 71 41.91 54.15 34.75
N ILE A 72 41.16 54.76 35.69
CA ILE A 72 39.72 54.55 35.86
C ILE A 72 38.93 54.88 34.58
N ASP A 73 39.29 55.98 33.91
CA ASP A 73 38.58 56.45 32.70
C ASP A 73 38.77 55.49 31.52
N ASP A 74 39.95 54.88 31.39
CA ASP A 74 40.24 53.89 30.34
C ASP A 74 39.43 52.59 30.56
N VAL A 75 39.31 52.15 31.81
CA VAL A 75 38.52 50.97 32.17
C VAL A 75 37.03 51.22 31.97
N ILE A 76 36.53 52.40 32.34
CA ILE A 76 35.13 52.80 32.09
C ILE A 76 34.86 52.82 30.59
N THR A 77 35.71 53.45 29.79
CA THR A 77 35.56 53.50 28.33
C THR A 77 35.53 52.10 27.72
N LYS A 78 36.40 51.19 28.21
CA LYS A 78 36.41 49.79 27.78
C LYS A 78 35.09 49.09 28.14
N MET A 79 34.60 49.25 29.37
CA MET A 79 33.32 48.67 29.79
C MET A 79 32.15 49.22 28.96
N GLU A 80 32.12 50.51 28.64
CA GLU A 80 31.08 51.10 27.78
C GLU A 80 31.09 50.51 26.36
N VAL A 81 32.27 50.27 25.79
CA VAL A 81 32.42 49.58 24.51
C VAL A 81 31.96 48.13 24.59
N ASP A 82 32.34 47.41 25.66
CA ASP A 82 31.97 46.02 25.88
C ASP A 82 30.45 45.87 26.06
N ILE A 83 29.80 46.79 26.79
CA ILE A 83 28.34 46.88 26.92
C ILE A 83 27.68 47.07 25.55
N GLY A 84 28.18 48.02 24.75
CA GLY A 84 27.65 48.27 23.41
C GLY A 84 27.75 47.04 22.49
N LEU A 85 28.87 46.33 22.55
CA LEU A 85 29.08 45.10 21.79
C LEU A 85 28.16 43.97 22.24
N ILE A 86 27.96 43.80 23.54
CA ILE A 86 27.02 42.82 24.09
C ILE A 86 25.59 43.14 23.67
N ASP A 87 25.17 44.40 23.75
CA ASP A 87 23.83 44.84 23.32
C ASP A 87 23.58 44.57 21.82
N ASP A 88 24.59 44.81 20.98
CA ASP A 88 24.51 44.52 19.55
C ASP A 88 24.44 43.01 19.27
N ASN A 89 25.21 42.20 20.02
CA ASN A 89 25.13 40.74 19.95
C ASN A 89 23.78 40.21 20.41
N ILE A 90 23.24 40.70 21.54
CA ILE A 90 21.90 40.35 22.03
C ILE A 90 20.86 40.68 20.96
N ARG A 91 20.92 41.90 20.39
CA ARG A 91 19.98 42.32 19.34
C ARG A 91 20.06 41.42 18.11
N SER A 92 21.26 41.01 17.71
CA SER A 92 21.48 40.09 16.59
C SER A 92 20.88 38.70 16.88
N VAL A 93 21.18 38.13 18.04
CA VAL A 93 20.68 36.80 18.47
C VAL A 93 19.16 36.79 18.58
N VAL A 94 18.56 37.80 19.22
CA VAL A 94 17.10 37.90 19.37
C VAL A 94 16.42 37.96 18.00
N ARG A 95 16.94 38.77 17.07
CA ARG A 95 16.41 38.82 15.69
C ARG A 95 16.58 37.49 14.95
N GLY A 96 17.72 36.83 15.11
CA GLY A 96 17.99 35.51 14.53
C GLY A 96 17.04 34.43 15.06
N GLN A 97 16.72 34.46 16.35
CA GLN A 97 15.78 33.53 16.98
C GLN A 97 14.34 33.76 16.50
N VAL A 98 13.89 35.02 16.40
CA VAL A 98 12.54 35.34 15.88
C VAL A 98 12.39 34.85 14.43
N ASN A 99 13.38 35.08 13.58
CA ASN A 99 13.35 34.63 12.19
C ASN A 99 13.38 33.10 12.08
N THR A 100 14.20 32.43 12.88
CA THR A 100 14.29 30.95 12.90
C THR A 100 12.99 30.31 13.40
N GLY A 101 12.37 30.91 14.42
CA GLY A 101 11.09 30.45 14.95
C GLY A 101 9.97 30.53 13.91
N GLU A 102 9.86 31.65 13.19
CA GLU A 102 8.85 31.82 12.14
C GLU A 102 9.10 30.88 10.95
N ASN A 103 10.36 30.75 10.50
CA ASN A 103 10.72 29.82 9.44
C ASN A 103 10.42 28.36 9.82
N GLY A 104 10.67 27.97 11.07
CA GLY A 104 10.32 26.65 11.58
C GLY A 104 8.81 26.38 11.56
N ARG A 105 8.00 27.39 11.93
CA ARG A 105 6.52 27.30 11.86
C ARG A 105 6.02 27.19 10.41
N ILE A 106 6.62 27.93 9.49
CA ILE A 106 6.28 27.85 8.05
C ILE A 106 6.61 26.45 7.52
N ALA A 107 7.83 25.97 7.73
CA ALA A 107 8.26 24.64 7.28
C ALA A 107 7.37 23.52 7.85
N LEU A 108 6.98 23.61 9.13
CA LEU A 108 6.06 22.65 9.74
C LEU A 108 4.67 22.67 9.09
N ARG A 109 4.14 23.87 8.79
CA ARG A 109 2.85 24.02 8.12
C ARG A 109 2.89 23.44 6.71
N GLU A 110 3.95 23.70 5.96
CA GLU A 110 4.15 23.13 4.62
C GLU A 110 4.22 21.61 4.67
N ALA A 111 5.01 21.05 5.60
CA ALA A 111 5.08 19.60 5.79
C ALA A 111 3.71 19.00 6.12
N GLN A 112 2.93 19.63 7.01
CA GLN A 112 1.59 19.17 7.36
C GLN A 112 0.63 19.21 6.14
N GLN A 113 0.75 20.23 5.29
CA GLN A 113 -0.04 20.34 4.07
C GLN A 113 0.34 19.24 3.08
N SER A 114 1.64 19.00 2.84
CA SER A 114 2.12 17.93 1.98
C SER A 114 1.68 16.55 2.47
N ILE A 115 1.72 16.31 3.79
CA ILE A 115 1.23 15.06 4.40
C ILE A 115 -0.27 14.89 4.12
N THR A 116 -1.07 15.94 4.29
CA THR A 116 -2.52 15.88 4.02
C THR A 116 -2.81 15.58 2.55
N GLN A 117 -2.06 16.18 1.63
CA GLN A 117 -2.17 15.89 0.20
C GLN A 117 -1.78 14.45 -0.12
N LEU A 118 -0.70 13.94 0.47
CA LEU A 118 -0.28 12.55 0.30
C LEU A 118 -1.34 11.57 0.81
N PHE A 119 -1.96 11.82 1.96
CA PHE A 119 -3.07 10.99 2.44
C PHE A 119 -4.26 11.00 1.47
N GLY A 120 -4.58 12.16 0.88
CA GLY A 120 -5.60 12.27 -0.16
C GLY A 120 -5.26 11.41 -1.38
N LEU A 121 -4.03 11.51 -1.88
CA LEU A 121 -3.54 10.72 -3.02
C LEU A 121 -3.54 9.22 -2.74
N ILE A 122 -3.09 8.79 -1.55
CA ILE A 122 -3.10 7.38 -1.16
C ILE A 122 -4.54 6.85 -1.09
N THR A 123 -5.47 7.65 -0.57
CA THR A 123 -6.88 7.27 -0.48
C THR A 123 -7.53 7.16 -1.86
N ASP A 124 -7.22 8.08 -2.78
CA ASP A 124 -7.68 8.02 -4.17
C ASP A 124 -7.11 6.79 -4.89
N ILE A 125 -5.80 6.54 -4.76
CA ILE A 125 -5.15 5.35 -5.34
C ILE A 125 -5.80 4.07 -4.79
N LYS A 126 -6.06 4.00 -3.48
CA LYS A 126 -6.73 2.86 -2.86
C LYS A 126 -8.13 2.67 -3.44
N SER A 127 -8.95 3.73 -3.50
CA SER A 127 -10.31 3.65 -4.05
C SER A 127 -10.31 3.23 -5.52
N ARG A 128 -9.38 3.73 -6.32
CA ARG A 128 -9.24 3.36 -7.73
C ARG A 128 -8.76 1.92 -7.90
N ALA A 129 -7.87 1.45 -7.01
CA ALA A 129 -7.42 0.07 -7.01
C ALA A 129 -8.57 -0.90 -6.67
N GLU A 130 -9.40 -0.58 -5.66
CA GLU A 130 -10.59 -1.37 -5.32
C GLU A 130 -11.59 -1.42 -6.49
N GLN A 131 -11.89 -0.29 -7.12
CA GLN A 131 -12.74 -0.25 -8.31
C GLN A 131 -12.16 -1.07 -9.48
N THR A 132 -10.84 -1.02 -9.67
CA THR A 132 -10.16 -1.79 -10.71
C THR A 132 -10.21 -3.28 -10.40
N GLU A 133 -10.04 -3.68 -9.14
CA GLU A 133 -10.16 -5.08 -8.71
C GLU A 133 -11.55 -5.63 -8.98
N ASP A 134 -12.59 -4.89 -8.63
CA ASP A 134 -13.98 -5.30 -8.87
C ASP A 134 -14.29 -5.39 -10.38
N MET A 135 -13.80 -4.43 -11.18
CA MET A 135 -13.93 -4.49 -12.63
C MET A 135 -13.24 -5.73 -13.22
N VAL A 136 -12.04 -6.07 -12.76
CA VAL A 136 -11.31 -7.25 -13.21
C VAL A 136 -12.01 -8.55 -12.79
N LYS A 137 -12.61 -8.59 -11.58
CA LYS A 137 -13.42 -9.73 -11.14
C LYS A 137 -14.63 -9.95 -12.05
N GLU A 138 -15.33 -8.89 -12.44
CA GLU A 138 -16.47 -9.00 -13.36
C GLU A 138 -16.00 -9.49 -14.74
N ILE A 139 -14.93 -8.91 -15.29
CA ILE A 139 -14.37 -9.32 -16.58
C ILE A 139 -13.98 -10.81 -16.56
N THR A 140 -13.30 -11.26 -15.52
CA THR A 140 -12.87 -12.67 -15.42
C THR A 140 -14.05 -13.63 -15.22
N ARG A 141 -15.10 -13.21 -14.53
CA ARG A 141 -16.36 -13.96 -14.43
C ARG A 141 -17.01 -14.11 -15.80
N ASP A 142 -17.09 -13.04 -16.57
CA ASP A 142 -17.72 -13.04 -17.90
C ASP A 142 -16.90 -13.88 -18.89
N ILE A 143 -15.56 -13.82 -18.84
CA ILE A 143 -14.68 -14.69 -19.62
C ILE A 143 -14.95 -16.16 -19.30
N LYS A 144 -15.11 -16.52 -18.02
CA LYS A 144 -15.42 -17.90 -17.61
C LYS A 144 -16.78 -18.37 -18.13
N GLN A 145 -17.79 -17.49 -18.10
CA GLN A 145 -19.11 -17.79 -18.66
C GLN A 145 -19.02 -17.98 -20.18
N LEU A 146 -18.28 -17.12 -20.87
CA LEU A 146 -18.07 -17.21 -22.31
C LEU A 146 -17.33 -18.50 -22.70
N ASP A 147 -16.31 -18.90 -21.93
CA ASP A 147 -15.58 -20.15 -22.14
C ASP A 147 -16.50 -21.37 -21.95
N SER A 148 -17.34 -21.35 -20.91
CA SER A 148 -18.35 -22.38 -20.68
C SER A 148 -19.35 -22.46 -21.84
N ALA A 149 -19.84 -21.32 -22.32
CA ALA A 149 -20.74 -21.25 -23.48
C ALA A 149 -20.05 -21.78 -24.76
N LYS A 150 -18.81 -21.37 -25.00
CA LYS A 150 -18.00 -21.87 -26.13
C LYS A 150 -17.82 -23.38 -26.06
N ASN A 151 -17.47 -23.92 -24.89
CA ASN A 151 -17.29 -25.35 -24.71
C ASN A 151 -18.60 -26.11 -24.96
N ASN A 152 -19.72 -25.62 -24.42
CA ASN A 152 -21.05 -26.20 -24.64
C ASN A 152 -21.43 -26.17 -26.12
N LEU A 153 -21.15 -25.07 -26.83
CA LEU A 153 -21.40 -24.95 -28.27
C LEU A 153 -20.52 -25.92 -29.08
N THR A 154 -19.23 -26.00 -28.77
CA THR A 154 -18.32 -26.96 -29.41
C THR A 154 -18.81 -28.40 -29.19
N TYR A 155 -19.20 -28.74 -27.96
CA TYR A 155 -19.75 -30.05 -27.62
C TYR A 155 -21.02 -30.35 -28.42
N ALA A 156 -21.94 -29.39 -28.51
CA ALA A 156 -23.17 -29.53 -29.29
C ALA A 156 -22.89 -29.70 -30.79
N ILE A 157 -21.97 -28.92 -31.37
CA ILE A 157 -21.58 -29.02 -32.78
C ILE A 157 -20.94 -30.39 -33.06
N THR A 158 -19.99 -30.82 -32.23
CA THR A 158 -19.33 -32.14 -32.39
C THR A 158 -20.33 -33.27 -32.26
N THR A 159 -21.22 -33.21 -31.26
CA THR A 159 -22.28 -34.22 -31.06
C THR A 159 -23.23 -34.26 -32.27
N LEU A 160 -23.62 -33.11 -32.80
CA LEU A 160 -24.50 -33.04 -33.97
C LEU A 160 -23.81 -33.56 -35.24
N ASN A 161 -22.53 -33.25 -35.44
CA ASN A 161 -21.74 -33.80 -36.54
C ASN A 161 -21.61 -35.33 -36.45
N HIS A 162 -21.37 -35.86 -35.25
CA HIS A 162 -21.32 -37.30 -35.00
C HIS A 162 -22.68 -37.96 -35.26
N LEU A 163 -23.78 -37.31 -34.87
CA LEU A 163 -25.14 -37.80 -35.13
C LEU A 163 -25.43 -37.84 -36.63
N HIS A 164 -25.06 -36.80 -37.36
CA HIS A 164 -25.17 -36.75 -38.82
C HIS A 164 -24.36 -37.88 -39.49
N MET A 165 -23.12 -38.11 -39.04
CA MET A 165 -22.30 -39.23 -39.53
C MET A 165 -22.94 -40.59 -39.22
N LEU A 166 -23.54 -40.76 -38.04
CA LEU A 166 -24.20 -42.01 -37.65
C LEU A 166 -25.42 -42.29 -38.54
N VAL A 167 -26.30 -41.32 -38.74
CA VAL A 167 -27.51 -41.47 -39.56
C VAL A 167 -27.15 -41.76 -41.02
N GLY A 168 -26.34 -40.89 -41.66
CA GLY A 168 -25.94 -41.09 -43.06
C GLY A 168 -25.05 -42.32 -43.25
N GLY A 169 -24.28 -42.69 -42.22
CA GLY A 169 -23.45 -43.87 -42.20
C GLY A 169 -24.26 -45.17 -42.20
N VAL A 170 -25.30 -45.25 -41.37
CA VAL A 170 -26.21 -46.42 -41.31
C VAL A 170 -26.91 -46.63 -42.66
N GLU A 171 -27.40 -45.55 -43.28
CA GLU A 171 -28.01 -45.61 -44.62
C GLU A 171 -27.00 -46.10 -45.68
N ASN A 172 -25.76 -45.59 -45.65
CA ASN A 172 -24.72 -46.02 -46.57
C ASN A 172 -24.33 -47.49 -46.36
N LEU A 173 -24.16 -47.94 -45.11
CA LEU A 173 -23.86 -49.33 -44.79
C LEU A 173 -24.95 -50.28 -45.27
N LYS A 174 -26.21 -49.91 -45.07
CA LYS A 174 -27.35 -50.70 -45.54
C LYS A 174 -27.29 -50.88 -47.06
N ARG A 175 -27.02 -49.80 -47.80
CA ARG A 175 -26.86 -49.84 -49.26
C ARG A 175 -25.67 -50.69 -49.72
N LEU A 176 -24.53 -50.62 -49.01
CA LEU A 176 -23.35 -51.43 -49.33
C LEU A 176 -23.57 -52.91 -49.03
N ALA A 177 -24.28 -53.23 -47.95
CA ALA A 177 -24.70 -54.59 -47.59
C ALA A 177 -25.66 -55.16 -48.65
N GLU A 178 -26.67 -54.40 -49.08
CA GLU A 178 -27.60 -54.81 -50.15
C GLU A 178 -26.88 -55.14 -51.47
N ARG A 179 -25.81 -54.40 -51.80
CA ARG A 179 -25.00 -54.60 -53.01
C ARG A 179 -23.86 -55.62 -52.85
N ARG A 180 -23.70 -56.19 -51.64
CA ARG A 180 -22.60 -57.12 -51.29
C ARG A 180 -21.20 -56.57 -51.61
N GLN A 181 -20.99 -55.25 -51.47
CA GLN A 181 -19.71 -54.58 -51.74
C GLN A 181 -18.78 -54.63 -50.51
N TYR A 182 -18.37 -55.83 -50.09
CA TYR A 182 -17.63 -56.04 -48.84
C TYR A 182 -16.30 -55.27 -48.74
N GLY A 183 -15.62 -55.02 -49.87
CA GLY A 183 -14.36 -54.28 -49.90
C GLY A 183 -14.48 -52.82 -49.47
N GLU A 184 -15.65 -52.20 -49.66
CA GLU A 184 -15.90 -50.79 -49.31
C GLU A 184 -16.60 -50.64 -47.95
N VAL A 185 -17.07 -51.72 -47.33
CA VAL A 185 -17.81 -51.71 -46.06
C VAL A 185 -16.90 -51.49 -44.85
N LEU A 186 -15.64 -51.92 -44.92
CA LEU A 186 -14.73 -51.93 -43.77
C LEU A 186 -14.56 -50.54 -43.13
N ASN A 187 -14.20 -49.53 -43.93
CA ASN A 187 -13.92 -48.19 -43.43
C ASN A 187 -15.18 -47.49 -42.85
N PRO A 188 -16.33 -47.46 -43.54
CA PRO A 188 -17.55 -46.89 -42.97
C PRO A 188 -18.01 -47.63 -41.72
N LEU A 189 -17.93 -48.97 -41.70
CA LEU A 189 -18.37 -49.77 -40.56
C LEU A 189 -17.54 -49.46 -39.32
N GLN A 190 -16.22 -49.37 -39.46
CA GLN A 190 -15.34 -49.03 -38.35
C GLN A 190 -15.64 -47.63 -37.79
N ALA A 191 -15.76 -46.63 -38.66
CA ALA A 191 -16.07 -45.26 -38.25
C ALA A 191 -17.41 -45.16 -37.51
N ILE A 192 -18.43 -45.87 -37.99
CA ILE A 192 -19.77 -45.87 -37.38
C ILE A 192 -19.76 -46.58 -36.02
N ILE A 193 -19.00 -47.68 -35.87
CA ILE A 193 -18.85 -48.36 -34.58
C ILE A 193 -18.21 -47.43 -33.55
N GLU A 194 -17.16 -46.70 -33.92
CA GLU A 194 -16.48 -45.74 -33.03
C GLU A 194 -17.41 -44.58 -32.62
N VAL A 195 -18.16 -44.04 -33.58
CA VAL A 195 -19.16 -43.00 -33.31
C VAL A 195 -20.30 -43.53 -32.43
N ASN A 196 -20.78 -44.75 -32.67
CA ASN A 196 -21.83 -45.37 -31.87
C ASN A 196 -21.41 -45.60 -30.41
N GLN A 197 -20.13 -45.88 -30.15
CA GLN A 197 -19.60 -45.98 -28.77
C GLN A 197 -19.74 -44.64 -28.02
N HIS A 198 -19.44 -43.52 -28.68
CA HIS A 198 -19.60 -42.19 -28.07
C HIS A 198 -21.07 -41.86 -27.74
N PHE A 199 -22.03 -42.48 -28.45
CA PHE A 199 -23.46 -42.29 -28.23
C PHE A 199 -24.08 -43.19 -27.16
N GLN A 200 -23.33 -44.14 -26.58
CA GLN A 200 -23.86 -45.00 -25.51
C GLN A 200 -24.30 -44.20 -24.27
N GLN A 201 -23.68 -43.06 -23.99
CA GLN A 201 -24.08 -42.18 -22.89
C GLN A 201 -25.45 -41.53 -23.11
N TYR A 202 -25.95 -41.50 -24.35
CA TYR A 202 -27.24 -40.95 -24.73
C TYR A 202 -28.31 -42.04 -24.98
N SER A 203 -28.12 -43.23 -24.41
CA SER A 203 -29.03 -44.37 -24.58
C SER A 203 -30.46 -44.11 -24.10
N GLU A 204 -30.68 -43.09 -23.26
CA GLU A 204 -32.01 -42.67 -22.81
C GLU A 204 -32.87 -42.09 -23.96
N ILE A 205 -32.24 -41.66 -25.06
CA ILE A 205 -32.94 -41.09 -26.21
C ILE A 205 -33.38 -42.24 -27.15
N PRO A 206 -34.70 -42.49 -27.31
CA PRO A 206 -35.21 -43.64 -28.07
C PRO A 206 -34.73 -43.70 -29.53
N GLN A 207 -34.56 -42.53 -30.16
CA GLN A 207 -34.09 -42.42 -31.54
C GLN A 207 -32.65 -42.91 -31.69
N ILE A 208 -31.78 -42.55 -30.73
CA ILE A 208 -30.37 -42.98 -30.72
C ILE A 208 -30.29 -44.48 -30.44
N GLN A 209 -31.11 -45.01 -29.53
CA GLN A 209 -31.20 -46.44 -29.28
C GLN A 209 -31.64 -47.23 -30.52
N THR A 210 -32.56 -46.67 -31.30
CA THR A 210 -33.01 -47.26 -32.57
C THR A 210 -31.86 -47.29 -33.59
N LEU A 211 -31.13 -46.18 -33.75
CA LEU A 211 -29.93 -46.12 -34.61
C LEU A 211 -28.86 -47.13 -34.17
N SER A 212 -28.59 -47.22 -32.87
CA SER A 212 -27.60 -48.16 -32.32
C SER A 212 -28.01 -49.62 -32.59
N SER A 213 -29.29 -49.94 -32.43
CA SER A 213 -29.84 -51.26 -32.76
C SER A 213 -29.72 -51.57 -34.26
N GLN A 214 -29.94 -50.59 -35.14
CA GLN A 214 -29.76 -50.76 -36.59
C GLN A 214 -28.31 -51.05 -36.96
N VAL A 215 -27.34 -50.38 -36.33
CA VAL A 215 -25.90 -50.68 -36.53
C VAL A 215 -25.59 -52.13 -36.14
N GLN A 216 -26.09 -52.60 -35.00
CA GLN A 216 -25.91 -53.99 -34.56
C GLN A 216 -26.59 -55.01 -35.49
N GLN A 217 -27.78 -54.68 -35.98
CA GLN A 217 -28.51 -55.51 -36.95
C GLN A 217 -27.71 -55.64 -38.26
N ILE A 218 -27.23 -54.52 -38.82
CA ILE A 218 -26.42 -54.51 -40.04
C ILE A 218 -25.13 -55.31 -39.84
N GLN A 219 -24.48 -55.21 -38.67
CA GLN A 219 -23.29 -55.99 -38.35
C GLN A 219 -23.57 -57.50 -38.35
N THR A 220 -24.68 -57.91 -37.75
CA THR A 220 -25.10 -59.32 -37.69
C THR A 220 -25.49 -59.84 -39.07
N GLU A 221 -26.19 -59.01 -39.85
CA GLU A 221 -26.59 -59.33 -41.21
C GLU A 221 -25.37 -59.50 -42.13
N LEU A 222 -24.41 -58.57 -42.11
CA LEU A 222 -23.16 -58.67 -42.85
C LEU A 222 -22.37 -59.92 -42.46
N ALA A 223 -22.24 -60.22 -41.16
CA ALA A 223 -21.55 -61.41 -40.68
C ALA A 223 -22.20 -62.70 -41.21
N THR A 224 -23.54 -62.75 -41.20
CA THR A 224 -24.30 -63.89 -41.71
C THR A 224 -24.15 -64.03 -43.23
N GLN A 225 -24.34 -62.94 -43.98
CA GLN A 225 -24.20 -62.92 -45.44
C GLN A 225 -22.80 -63.35 -45.88
N ILE A 226 -21.75 -62.82 -45.24
CA ILE A 226 -20.36 -63.18 -45.53
C ILE A 226 -20.13 -64.68 -45.24
N THR A 227 -20.61 -65.19 -44.11
CA THR A 227 -20.46 -66.60 -43.74
C THR A 227 -21.21 -67.53 -44.71
N GLU A 228 -22.42 -67.16 -45.12
CA GLU A 228 -23.20 -67.91 -46.11
C GLU A 228 -22.53 -67.92 -47.49
N ASP A 229 -22.01 -66.78 -47.94
CA ASP A 229 -21.30 -66.67 -49.22
C ASP A 229 -20.03 -67.51 -49.22
N PHE A 230 -19.25 -67.46 -48.13
CA PHE A 230 -18.08 -68.33 -47.97
C PHE A 230 -18.50 -69.80 -47.99
N ARG A 231 -19.54 -70.18 -47.25
CA ARG A 231 -20.03 -71.57 -47.21
C ARG A 231 -20.48 -72.04 -48.60
N HIS A 232 -21.20 -71.20 -49.34
CA HIS A 232 -21.63 -71.52 -50.71
C HIS A 232 -20.45 -71.64 -51.67
N PHE A 233 -19.47 -70.74 -51.59
CA PHE A 233 -18.25 -70.80 -52.41
C PHE A 233 -17.46 -72.09 -52.16
N PHE A 234 -17.18 -72.42 -50.89
CA PHE A 234 -16.45 -73.63 -50.54
C PHE A 234 -17.25 -74.93 -50.79
N CYS A 235 -18.58 -74.91 -50.70
CA CYS A 235 -19.41 -76.08 -50.97
C CYS A 235 -19.61 -76.32 -52.49
N ALA A 236 -19.57 -75.26 -53.31
CA ALA A 236 -19.62 -75.36 -54.77
C ALA A 236 -18.31 -75.90 -55.39
N GLU A 237 -17.15 -75.56 -54.80
CA GLU A 237 -15.85 -76.11 -55.22
C GLU A 237 -15.66 -77.60 -54.88
N CYS A 238 -16.41 -78.15 -53.93
CA CYS A 238 -16.41 -79.60 -53.66
C CYS A 238 -17.17 -80.44 -54.71
N GLY A 239 -17.81 -79.82 -55.70
CA GLY A 239 -18.61 -80.49 -56.73
C GLY A 239 -17.86 -80.98 -57.98
N TRP A 240 -16.56 -80.69 -58.13
CA TRP A 240 -15.82 -80.97 -59.39
C TRP A 240 -14.50 -81.75 -59.20
N ARG A 241 -14.43 -82.61 -58.18
CA ARG A 241 -13.38 -83.64 -58.09
C ARG A 241 -14.00 -85.00 -57.83
N SER A 242 -14.84 -85.42 -58.76
CA SER A 242 -15.26 -86.81 -58.93
C SER A 242 -15.41 -87.05 -60.43
N GLY A 243 -14.27 -87.25 -61.08
CA GLY A 243 -14.10 -87.52 -62.51
C GLY A 243 -12.65 -87.90 -62.74
#